data_AF-A0A2M7FZR0-F1
#
_entry.id   AF-A0A2M7FZR0-F1
#
_cell.length_a   1.000
_cell.length_b   1.000
_cell.length_c   1.000
_cell.angle_alpha   90.00
_cell.angle_beta   90.00
_cell.angle_gamma   90.00
#
_symmetry.space_group_name_H-M   'P 1'
#
loop_
_entity.id
_entity.type
_entity.pdbx_description
1 polymer ?
#
loop_
_entity_poly.entity_id
_entity_poly.type
_entity_poly.pdbx_seq_one_letter_code
_entity_poly.pdbx_strand_id
1 'polypeptide(L)'
;MASFNKLVRRALGALGVVVALFSLMFVVMAIGDILGGHNYKASMGVVWALLIFFLGTLTSGGLLARWGFAQPHPEDPVLSENEQIRSVLRLAKQSQGTLTLLEVAAETQLSLPQSKVLLEDLVTQQIAQMVLREDGVIVYAFPEFQPESHPYQLPGE
;
A
#
# COMPACT_ATOMS: atom_id res chain seq x y z
N MET A 1 21.60 11.77 -12.84
CA MET A 1 21.86 10.45 -12.21
C MET A 1 20.61 9.75 -11.66
N ALA A 2 19.47 10.42 -11.44
CA ALA A 2 18.26 9.81 -10.86
C ALA A 2 17.49 8.80 -11.74
N SER A 3 17.64 8.83 -13.08
CA SER A 3 16.97 7.89 -13.99
C SER A 3 17.61 6.49 -14.00
N PHE A 4 18.92 6.40 -13.73
CA PHE A 4 19.67 5.16 -13.73
C PHE A 4 19.19 4.20 -12.64
N ASN A 5 18.94 4.72 -11.43
CA ASN A 5 18.42 3.92 -10.30
C ASN A 5 16.97 3.46 -10.52
N LYS A 6 16.15 4.24 -11.26
CA LYS A 6 14.79 3.82 -11.65
C LYS A 6 14.83 2.67 -12.67
N LEU A 7 15.77 2.71 -13.61
CA LEU A 7 15.93 1.68 -14.64
C LEU A 7 16.45 0.36 -14.05
N VAL A 8 17.48 0.43 -13.20
CA VAL A 8 18.05 -0.76 -12.52
C VAL A 8 17.01 -1.46 -11.64
N ARG A 9 16.13 -0.70 -10.99
CA ARG A 9 15.09 -1.26 -10.10
C ARG A 9 13.92 -1.87 -10.87
N ARG A 10 13.51 -1.25 -11.98
CA ARG A 10 12.54 -1.86 -12.92
C ARG A 10 13.10 -3.14 -13.54
N ALA A 11 14.39 -3.16 -13.87
CA ALA A 11 15.07 -4.36 -14.35
C ALA A 11 15.09 -5.46 -13.28
N LEU A 12 15.29 -5.12 -12.01
CA LEU A 12 15.28 -6.09 -10.90
C LEU A 12 13.90 -6.72 -10.67
N GLY A 13 12.83 -5.89 -10.71
CA GLY A 13 11.45 -6.39 -10.64
C GLY A 13 11.06 -7.24 -11.85
N ALA A 14 11.42 -6.81 -13.05
CA ALA A 14 11.22 -7.59 -14.28
C ALA A 14 11.98 -8.92 -14.23
N LEU A 15 13.19 -8.95 -13.68
CA LEU A 15 13.97 -10.16 -13.49
C LEU A 15 13.29 -11.12 -12.51
N GLY A 16 12.66 -10.61 -11.44
CA GLY A 16 11.81 -11.41 -10.55
C GLY A 16 10.61 -12.06 -11.26
N VAL A 17 9.94 -11.32 -12.15
CA VAL A 17 8.84 -11.84 -12.98
C VAL A 17 9.35 -12.91 -13.95
N VAL A 18 10.51 -12.70 -14.58
CA VAL A 18 11.13 -13.69 -15.48
C VAL A 18 11.49 -14.97 -14.71
N VAL A 19 12.03 -14.87 -13.50
CA VAL A 19 12.31 -16.03 -12.65
C VAL A 19 11.03 -16.77 -12.28
N ALA A 20 9.94 -16.07 -11.97
CA ALA A 20 8.64 -16.69 -11.67
C ALA A 20 8.07 -17.45 -12.88
N LEU A 21 8.14 -16.86 -14.08
CA LEU A 21 7.70 -17.50 -15.32
C LEU A 21 8.56 -18.70 -15.69
N PHE A 22 9.87 -18.60 -15.51
CA PHE A 22 10.79 -19.71 -15.75
C PHE A 22 10.54 -20.86 -14.77
N SER A 23 10.27 -20.56 -13.49
CA SER A 23 9.87 -21.54 -12.49
C SER A 23 8.53 -22.23 -12.85
N LEU A 24 7.55 -21.47 -13.35
CA LEU A 24 6.26 -21.99 -13.80
C LEU A 24 6.41 -23.00 -14.95
N MET A 25 7.31 -22.76 -15.90
CA MET A 25 7.59 -23.67 -17.00
C MET A 25 8.08 -25.05 -16.49
N PHE A 26 8.97 -25.04 -15.48
CA PHE A 26 9.47 -26.26 -14.85
C PHE A 26 8.37 -27.01 -14.08
N VAL A 27 7.44 -26.30 -13.45
CA VAL A 27 6.27 -26.91 -12.79
C VAL A 27 5.37 -27.62 -13.81
N VAL A 28 5.09 -27.01 -14.95
CA VAL A 28 4.29 -27.64 -16.02
C VAL A 28 4.97 -28.89 -16.57
N MET A 29 6.29 -28.83 -16.78
CA MET A 29 7.08 -29.98 -17.23
C MET A 29 7.07 -31.13 -16.19
N ALA A 30 7.20 -30.81 -14.90
CA ALA A 30 7.14 -31.80 -13.82
C ALA A 30 5.74 -32.44 -13.70
N ILE A 31 4.67 -31.65 -13.87
CA ILE A 31 3.29 -32.18 -13.91
C ILE A 31 3.09 -33.08 -15.13
N GLY A 32 3.63 -32.70 -16.29
CA GLY A 32 3.60 -33.52 -17.50
C GLY A 32 4.28 -34.88 -17.31
N ASP A 33 5.40 -34.91 -16.58
CA ASP A 33 6.12 -36.14 -16.24
C ASP A 33 5.32 -37.03 -15.27
N ILE A 34 4.59 -36.43 -14.32
CA ILE A 34 3.70 -37.13 -13.37
C ILE A 34 2.48 -37.74 -14.08
N LEU A 35 1.85 -37.00 -14.99
CA LEU A 35 0.67 -37.46 -15.74
C LEU A 35 1.03 -38.41 -16.89
N GLY A 36 2.27 -38.35 -17.40
CA GLY A 36 2.78 -39.15 -18.51
C GLY A 36 3.08 -40.62 -18.17
N GLY A 37 2.83 -41.06 -16.93
CA GLY A 37 2.82 -42.48 -16.56
C GLY A 37 4.17 -43.20 -16.67
N HIS A 38 5.30 -42.49 -16.69
CA HIS A 38 6.62 -43.10 -16.65
C HIS A 38 7.18 -43.09 -15.23
N ASN A 39 7.35 -44.30 -14.68
CA ASN A 39 8.06 -44.68 -13.45
C ASN A 39 8.61 -43.54 -12.58
N TYR A 40 7.82 -43.14 -11.59
CA TYR A 40 8.11 -42.06 -10.65
C TYR A 40 9.28 -42.43 -9.72
N LYS A 41 10.47 -41.91 -10.02
CA LYS A 41 11.54 -41.71 -9.04
C LYS A 41 11.77 -40.21 -8.83
N ALA A 42 10.71 -39.43 -8.70
CA ALA A 42 10.83 -38.11 -8.11
C ALA A 42 11.23 -38.34 -6.63
N SER A 43 12.53 -38.21 -6.34
CA SER A 43 13.04 -38.42 -4.99
C SER A 43 12.38 -37.39 -4.07
N MET A 44 12.03 -37.80 -2.86
CA MET A 44 11.44 -36.92 -1.83
C MET A 44 12.20 -35.58 -1.72
N GLY A 45 13.51 -35.58 -1.99
CA GLY A 45 14.36 -34.39 -2.03
C GLY A 45 13.96 -33.34 -3.09
N VAL A 46 13.43 -33.74 -4.24
CA VAL A 46 12.98 -32.81 -5.29
C VAL A 46 11.76 -32.01 -4.83
N VAL A 47 10.82 -32.68 -4.16
CA VAL A 47 9.61 -32.03 -3.62
C VAL A 47 9.97 -31.05 -2.50
N TRP A 48 10.86 -31.45 -1.59
CA TRP A 48 11.34 -30.57 -0.52
C TRP A 48 12.15 -29.38 -1.05
N ALA A 49 12.98 -29.58 -2.08
CA ALA A 49 13.72 -28.49 -2.73
C ALA A 49 12.78 -27.46 -3.37
N LEU A 50 11.71 -27.90 -4.03
CA LEU A 50 10.70 -27.02 -4.61
C LEU A 50 9.97 -26.20 -3.55
N LEU A 51 9.52 -26.82 -2.45
CA LEU A 51 8.81 -26.10 -1.38
C LEU A 51 9.68 -25.00 -0.75
N ILE A 52 10.93 -25.32 -0.43
CA ILE A 52 11.87 -24.34 0.14
C ILE A 52 12.16 -23.20 -0.86
N PHE A 53 12.30 -23.55 -2.15
CA PHE A 53 12.55 -22.58 -3.21
C PHE A 53 11.36 -21.62 -3.44
N PHE A 54 10.13 -22.14 -3.44
CA PHE A 54 8.92 -21.32 -3.60
C PHE A 54 8.64 -20.44 -2.37
N LEU A 55 8.85 -20.95 -1.15
CA LEU A 55 8.76 -20.11 0.05
C LEU A 55 9.81 -18.99 0.02
N GLY A 56 11.04 -19.31 -0.36
CA GLY A 56 12.14 -18.33 -0.44
C GLY A 56 11.89 -17.25 -1.50
N THR A 57 11.41 -17.63 -2.68
CA THR A 57 11.11 -16.67 -3.77
C THR A 57 9.87 -15.85 -3.50
N LEU A 58 8.82 -16.41 -2.89
CA LEU A 58 7.61 -15.69 -2.51
C LEU A 58 7.88 -14.65 -1.41
N THR A 59 8.62 -15.04 -0.37
CA THR A 59 9.01 -14.13 0.72
C THR A 59 9.97 -13.04 0.23
N SER A 60 10.98 -13.41 -0.57
CA SER A 60 11.93 -12.45 -1.15
C SER A 60 11.26 -11.48 -2.13
N GLY A 61 10.39 -11.99 -3.01
CA GLY A 61 9.62 -11.18 -3.95
C GLY A 61 8.63 -10.25 -3.26
N GLY A 62 7.93 -10.74 -2.22
CA GLY A 62 7.01 -9.94 -1.42
C GLY A 62 7.71 -8.83 -0.63
N LEU A 63 8.87 -9.12 -0.02
CA LEU A 63 9.68 -8.13 0.69
C LEU A 63 10.21 -7.05 -0.27
N LEU A 64 10.72 -7.45 -1.44
CA LEU A 64 11.20 -6.52 -2.46
C LEU A 64 10.07 -5.67 -3.05
N ALA A 65 8.88 -6.24 -3.27
CA ALA A 65 7.72 -5.49 -3.74
C ALA A 65 7.28 -4.46 -2.70
N ARG A 66 7.17 -4.88 -1.41
CA ARG A 66 6.81 -3.98 -0.32
C ARG A 66 7.83 -2.83 -0.17
N TRP A 67 9.13 -3.10 -0.25
CA TRP A 67 10.17 -2.05 -0.18
C TRP A 67 10.38 -1.25 -1.47
N GLY A 68 9.95 -1.78 -2.62
CA GLY A 68 9.99 -1.09 -3.91
C GLY A 68 8.87 -0.09 -4.09
N PHE A 69 7.67 -0.39 -3.58
CA PHE A 69 6.51 0.50 -3.64
C PHE A 69 6.38 1.44 -2.43
N ALA A 70 6.94 1.08 -1.26
CA ALA A 70 6.83 1.89 -0.05
C ALA A 70 7.99 2.90 0.15
N GLN A 71 8.76 3.26 -0.89
CA GLN A 71 9.83 4.25 -0.69
C GLN A 71 9.27 5.67 -0.61
N PRO A 72 9.53 6.40 0.49
CA PRO A 72 9.20 7.82 0.63
C PRO A 72 9.87 8.62 -0.50
N HIS A 73 9.24 9.71 -0.93
CA HIS A 73 9.86 10.58 -1.92
C HIS A 73 11.13 11.17 -1.31
N PRO A 74 12.28 11.18 -2.00
CA PRO A 74 13.54 11.71 -1.44
C PRO A 74 13.49 13.20 -1.04
N GLU A 75 12.44 13.92 -1.45
CA GLU A 75 12.20 15.32 -1.10
C GLU A 75 11.17 15.49 0.03
N ASP A 76 10.66 14.40 0.59
CA ASP A 76 9.72 14.47 1.69
C ASP A 76 10.45 14.91 2.98
N PRO A 77 10.00 15.98 3.65
CA PRO A 77 10.62 16.42 4.90
C PRO A 77 10.47 15.34 5.96
N VAL A 78 11.57 15.06 6.67
CA VAL A 78 11.64 14.11 7.77
C VAL A 78 11.01 14.74 9.01
N LEU A 79 9.70 14.99 8.97
CA LEU A 79 8.92 15.27 10.16
C LEU A 79 8.63 13.95 10.88
N SER A 80 8.60 13.99 12.21
CA SER A 80 8.13 12.85 12.98
C SER A 80 6.68 12.57 12.63
N GLU A 81 6.27 11.31 12.52
CA GLU A 81 4.90 10.90 12.18
C GLU A 81 3.84 11.63 13.04
N ASN A 82 4.13 11.80 14.32
CA ASN A 82 3.28 12.56 15.24
C ASN A 82 3.13 14.05 14.86
N GLU A 83 4.17 14.68 14.33
CA GLU A 83 4.12 16.07 13.89
C GLU A 83 3.30 16.23 12.62
N GLN A 84 3.41 15.26 11.70
CA GLN A 84 2.60 15.19 10.49
C GLN A 84 1.12 15.08 10.84
N ILE A 85 0.76 14.13 11.72
CA ILE A 85 -0.62 13.96 12.21
C ILE A 85 -1.12 15.23 12.87
N ARG A 86 -0.34 15.85 13.78
CA ARG A 86 -0.72 17.11 14.43
C ARG A 86 -0.93 18.26 13.44
N SER A 87 -0.12 18.32 12.38
CA SER A 87 -0.28 19.36 11.35
C SER A 87 -1.60 19.21 10.61
N VAL A 88 -1.98 17.99 10.23
CA VAL A 88 -3.24 17.70 9.53
C VAL A 88 -4.44 17.89 10.45
N LEU A 89 -4.39 17.47 11.71
CA LEU A 89 -5.49 17.69 12.65
C LEU A 89 -5.72 19.17 12.95
N ARG A 90 -4.65 19.97 13.04
CA ARG A 90 -4.75 21.42 13.18
C ARG A 90 -5.39 22.06 11.95
N LEU A 91 -5.00 21.61 10.76
CA LEU A 91 -5.62 22.06 9.51
C LEU A 91 -7.11 21.66 9.46
N ALA A 92 -7.44 20.43 9.84
CA ALA A 92 -8.83 19.95 9.89
C ALA A 92 -9.69 20.81 10.83
N LYS A 93 -9.15 21.20 11.98
CA LYS A 93 -9.82 22.11 12.90
C LYS A 93 -10.04 23.52 12.30
N GLN A 94 -9.10 24.01 11.50
CA GLN A 94 -9.23 25.32 10.82
C GLN A 94 -10.26 25.28 9.68
N SER A 95 -10.33 24.17 8.94
CA SER A 95 -11.24 23.95 7.82
C SER A 95 -12.60 23.36 8.25
N GLN A 96 -13.02 23.56 9.50
CA GLN A 96 -14.30 23.10 10.03
C GLN A 96 -14.57 21.59 9.84
N GLY A 97 -13.51 20.78 9.95
CA GLY A 97 -13.59 19.33 9.91
C GLY A 97 -13.77 18.74 8.51
N THR A 98 -13.50 19.49 7.44
CA THR A 98 -13.49 18.93 6.07
C THR A 98 -12.20 19.32 5.37
N LEU A 99 -11.49 18.33 4.81
CA LEU A 99 -10.25 18.55 4.08
C LEU A 99 -10.23 17.81 2.74
N THR A 100 -9.63 18.42 1.73
CA THR A 100 -9.25 17.72 0.50
C THR A 100 -7.81 17.24 0.56
N LEU A 101 -7.49 16.25 -0.28
CA LEU A 101 -6.10 15.80 -0.44
C LEU A 101 -5.17 16.96 -0.84
N LEU A 102 -5.63 17.85 -1.71
CA LEU A 102 -4.84 18.96 -2.22
C LEU A 102 -4.62 20.03 -1.15
N GLU A 103 -5.63 20.34 -0.33
CA GLU A 103 -5.49 21.26 0.80
C GLU A 103 -4.43 20.76 1.79
N VAL A 104 -4.43 19.47 2.11
CA VAL A 104 -3.41 18.89 2.99
C VAL A 104 -2.01 19.01 2.36
N ALA A 105 -1.87 18.70 1.08
CA ALA A 105 -0.57 18.80 0.40
C ALA A 105 -0.09 20.25 0.21
N ALA A 106 -1.01 21.22 0.12
CA ALA A 106 -0.69 22.63 -0.08
C ALA A 106 -0.36 23.36 1.23
N GLU A 107 -1.08 23.04 2.31
CA GLU A 107 -1.00 23.75 3.59
C GLU A 107 -0.09 23.04 4.62
N THR A 108 0.37 21.83 4.31
CA THR A 108 1.34 21.10 5.15
C THR A 108 2.65 20.88 4.40
N GLN A 109 3.63 20.32 5.09
CA GLN A 109 4.92 19.97 4.49
C GLN A 109 4.90 18.60 3.79
N LEU A 110 3.73 17.96 3.68
CA LEU A 110 3.57 16.62 3.11
C LEU A 110 3.43 16.69 1.59
N SER A 111 4.08 15.76 0.88
CA SER A 111 3.82 15.58 -0.55
C SER A 111 2.45 14.94 -0.79
N LEU A 112 1.87 15.13 -2.00
CA LEU A 112 0.59 14.52 -2.38
C LEU A 112 0.48 13.01 -2.06
N PRO A 113 1.50 12.16 -2.36
CA PRO A 113 1.47 10.75 -1.96
C PRO A 113 1.43 10.55 -0.44
N GLN A 114 2.19 11.32 0.34
CA GLN A 114 2.20 11.23 1.80
C GLN A 114 0.87 11.67 2.40
N SER A 115 0.32 12.80 1.93
CA SER A 115 -0.99 13.29 2.35
C SER A 115 -2.06 12.22 2.14
N LYS A 116 -2.02 11.51 0.99
CA LYS A 116 -2.96 10.44 0.68
C LYS A 116 -2.83 9.28 1.66
N VAL A 117 -1.62 8.77 1.87
CA VAL A 117 -1.36 7.66 2.78
C VAL A 117 -1.79 8.01 4.21
N LEU A 118 -1.45 9.21 4.68
CA LEU A 118 -1.81 9.66 6.02
C LEU A 118 -3.33 9.77 6.19
N LEU A 119 -4.03 10.36 5.21
CA LEU A 119 -5.49 10.50 5.26
C LEU A 119 -6.19 9.13 5.20
N GLU A 120 -5.70 8.19 4.40
CA GLU A 120 -6.23 6.82 4.33
C GLU A 120 -6.01 6.06 5.65
N ASP A 121 -4.88 6.27 6.32
CA ASP A 121 -4.61 5.69 7.65
C ASP A 121 -5.56 6.26 8.71
N LEU A 122 -5.78 7.59 8.71
CA LEU A 122 -6.76 8.23 9.60
C LEU A 122 -8.20 7.75 9.35
N VAL A 123 -8.55 7.44 8.10
CA VAL A 123 -9.85 6.81 7.77
C VAL A 123 -9.91 5.38 8.30
N THR A 124 -8.83 4.61 8.16
CA THR A 124 -8.74 3.23 8.67
C THR A 124 -8.87 3.18 10.20
N GLN A 125 -8.33 4.18 10.89
CA GLN A 125 -8.43 4.36 12.34
C GLN A 125 -9.77 4.96 12.80
N GLN A 126 -10.72 5.19 11.88
CA GLN A 126 -12.04 5.81 12.15
C GLN A 126 -11.97 7.24 12.71
N ILE A 127 -10.83 7.91 12.58
CA ILE A 127 -10.65 9.32 12.98
C ILE A 127 -11.23 10.25 11.90
N ALA A 128 -11.17 9.83 10.64
CA ALA A 128 -11.72 10.53 9.49
C ALA A 128 -12.65 9.63 8.66
N GLN A 129 -13.43 10.23 7.78
CA GLN A 129 -14.31 9.53 6.84
C GLN A 129 -14.08 10.06 5.44
N MET A 130 -13.90 9.16 4.47
CA MET A 130 -13.85 9.55 3.05
C MET A 130 -15.28 9.68 2.53
N VAL A 131 -15.64 10.86 2.06
CA VAL A 131 -16.98 11.17 1.55
C VAL A 131 -16.87 11.73 0.14
N LEU A 132 -17.70 11.24 -0.77
CA LEU A 132 -17.90 11.86 -2.07
C LEU A 132 -18.97 12.93 -1.94
N ARG A 133 -18.61 14.20 -2.16
CA ARG A 133 -19.57 15.30 -2.14
C ARG A 133 -20.39 15.32 -3.44
N GLU A 134 -21.56 15.98 -3.40
CA GLU A 134 -22.47 16.14 -4.54
C GLU A 134 -21.83 16.80 -5.78
N ASP A 135 -20.77 17.59 -5.60
CA ASP A 135 -19.99 18.20 -6.69
C ASP A 135 -18.99 17.22 -7.34
N GLY A 136 -18.94 15.96 -6.88
CA GLY A 136 -18.04 14.92 -7.38
C GLY A 136 -16.63 14.96 -6.78
N VAL A 137 -16.38 15.82 -5.79
CA VAL A 137 -15.07 15.93 -5.13
C VAL A 137 -15.00 15.00 -3.93
N ILE A 138 -13.90 14.25 -3.81
CA ILE A 138 -13.61 13.43 -2.64
C ILE A 138 -13.06 14.33 -1.52
N VAL A 139 -13.71 14.27 -0.37
CA VAL A 139 -13.31 14.98 0.85
C VAL A 139 -13.10 14.01 2.00
N TYR A 140 -12.25 14.41 2.94
CA TYR A 140 -11.99 13.71 4.18
C TYR A 140 -12.63 14.51 5.31
N ALA A 141 -13.71 13.95 5.86
CA ALA A 141 -14.49 14.52 6.94
C ALA A 141 -13.94 14.06 8.30
N PHE A 142 -13.80 15.00 9.23
CA PHE A 142 -13.38 14.79 10.62
C PHE A 142 -14.56 15.17 11.52
N PRO A 143 -15.42 14.20 11.91
CA PRO A 143 -16.68 14.47 12.62
C PRO A 143 -16.50 15.26 13.92
N GLU A 144 -15.42 15.01 14.65
CA GLU A 144 -15.08 15.68 15.92
C GLU A 144 -14.85 17.21 15.78
N PHE A 145 -14.58 17.69 14.58
CA PHE A 145 -14.36 19.12 14.30
C PHE A 145 -15.49 19.76 13.51
N GLN A 146 -16.51 18.97 13.13
CA GLN A 146 -17.68 19.52 12.46
C GLN A 146 -18.60 20.16 13.49
N PRO A 147 -19.07 21.39 13.26
CA PRO A 147 -20.09 21.99 14.10
C PRO A 147 -21.34 21.11 14.07
N GLU A 148 -21.77 20.65 15.25
CA GLU A 148 -22.86 19.69 15.48
C GLU A 148 -24.03 19.84 14.50
N SER A 149 -24.30 18.81 13.71
CA SER A 149 -25.67 18.48 13.28
C SER A 149 -26.15 17.30 14.12
N HIS A 150 -26.45 17.56 15.39
CA HIS A 150 -26.97 16.62 16.38
C HIS A 150 -28.18 15.81 15.83
N PRO A 151 -28.10 14.46 15.69
CA PRO A 151 -29.28 13.61 15.48
C PRO A 151 -29.61 12.76 16.72
N TYR A 152 -28.88 12.90 17.83
CA TYR A 152 -29.27 12.28 19.10
C TYR A 152 -30.40 13.06 19.76
N GLN A 153 -31.58 13.02 19.16
CA GLN A 153 -32.84 13.12 19.91
C GLN A 153 -32.94 11.87 20.76
N LEU A 154 -32.69 12.02 22.06
CA LEU A 154 -33.09 11.02 23.04
C LEU A 154 -34.60 10.76 22.85
N PRO A 155 -35.05 9.49 22.81
CA PRO A 155 -36.48 9.19 22.84
C PRO A 155 -37.04 9.85 24.10
N GLY A 156 -38.08 10.68 23.93
CA GLY A 156 -38.71 11.38 25.04
C GLY A 156 -39.11 10.41 26.15
N GLU A 157 -38.82 10.82 27.38
CA GLU A 157 -39.39 10.25 28.60
C GLU A 157 -40.90 10.52 28.69
#